data_AF-A0A6N7IW26-F1
#
_entry.id   AF-A0A6N7IW26-F1
#
_cell.length_a   1.000
_cell.length_b   1.000
_cell.length_c   1.000
_cell.angle_alpha   90.00
_cell.angle_beta   90.00
_cell.angle_gamma   90.00
#
_symmetry.space_group_name_H-M   'P 1'
#
loop_
_entity.id
_entity.type
_entity.pdbx_description
1 polymer ?
#
loop_
_entity_poly.entity_id
_entity_poly.type
_entity_poly.pdbx_seq_one_letter_code
_entity_poly.pdbx_strand_id
1 'polypeptide(L)'
;MYSPNSSKRPEPCCPIFSGRRRYITPCLPGTVSPGSCIKWRQNDTTCCLLKPVNSMVQAICELLFAVITFSKKSFRRGEPGMVIEIAPEKLKLIAAQKEDENWDFRSFLKASIADKKVDSLVHRLYKDISSQIDCKQCANCCRECSPVLHDKDITRLSQGAGIPVSEFREKYLKKVENDYVFNQKPCPFLKDNLCTQYSYRPDDCRSYPHLHKKGFVFRLIGVIDNYAVCPIVFHVYEKLKKELGWKKRTGFGRMPTYG
;
A
#
# COMPACT_ATOMS: atom_id res chain seq x y z
N MET A 1 3.00 43.17 -67.77
CA MET A 1 2.13 43.97 -66.87
C MET A 1 0.72 43.42 -66.97
N TYR A 2 0.34 42.54 -66.03
CA TYR A 2 -1.02 42.04 -65.84
C TYR A 2 -1.22 41.77 -64.34
N SER A 3 -2.41 42.15 -63.88
CA SER A 3 -2.90 42.15 -62.49
C SER A 3 -2.96 40.75 -61.85
N PRO A 4 -2.76 40.59 -60.53
CA PRO A 4 -3.14 39.38 -59.82
C PRO A 4 -4.56 39.49 -59.25
N ASN A 5 -5.39 38.52 -59.63
CA ASN A 5 -6.73 38.30 -59.09
C ASN A 5 -6.64 37.47 -57.79
N SER A 6 -7.40 37.88 -56.79
CA SER A 6 -7.37 37.35 -55.42
C SER A 6 -8.18 36.06 -55.28
N SER A 7 -7.53 34.95 -54.91
CA SER A 7 -8.20 33.77 -54.33
C SER A 7 -7.60 33.48 -52.96
N LYS A 8 -8.32 33.89 -51.90
CA LYS A 8 -7.99 33.65 -50.49
C LYS A 8 -8.14 32.16 -50.15
N ARG A 9 -7.11 31.54 -49.58
CA ARG A 9 -7.24 30.33 -48.75
C ARG A 9 -7.48 30.76 -47.30
N PRO A 10 -8.38 30.14 -46.54
CA PRO A 10 -8.54 30.46 -45.12
C PRO A 10 -7.42 29.80 -44.30
N GLU A 11 -6.74 30.62 -43.49
CA GLU A 11 -5.79 30.18 -42.47
C GLU A 11 -6.51 29.56 -41.26
N PRO A 12 -5.91 28.55 -40.59
CA PRO A 12 -6.53 27.93 -39.42
C PRO A 12 -6.34 28.77 -38.15
N CYS A 13 -7.46 29.21 -37.56
CA CYS A 13 -7.48 29.78 -36.22
C CYS A 13 -7.60 28.68 -35.15
N CYS A 14 -6.48 28.13 -34.65
CA CYS A 14 -6.36 27.76 -33.23
C CYS A 14 -4.93 27.28 -32.85
N PRO A 15 -4.40 27.69 -31.69
CA PRO A 15 -3.11 27.21 -31.20
C PRO A 15 -3.21 25.81 -30.59
N ILE A 16 -2.11 25.06 -30.76
CA ILE A 16 -1.84 23.74 -30.21
C ILE A 16 -1.87 23.79 -28.68
N PHE A 17 -2.73 22.99 -28.05
CA PHE A 17 -2.60 22.62 -26.64
C PHE A 17 -2.44 21.10 -26.52
N SER A 18 -1.33 20.71 -25.90
CA SER A 18 -0.94 19.35 -25.60
C SER A 18 -1.69 18.80 -24.37
N GLY A 19 -2.16 17.56 -24.47
CA GLY A 19 -2.36 16.70 -23.29
C GLY A 19 -3.75 16.10 -23.05
N ARG A 20 -3.78 14.76 -23.11
CA ARG A 20 -4.71 13.78 -22.48
C ARG A 20 -6.09 13.50 -23.13
N ARG A 21 -6.08 12.41 -23.91
CA ARG A 21 -6.99 11.23 -23.91
C ARG A 21 -8.49 11.40 -23.59
N ARG A 22 -9.28 11.02 -24.61
CA ARG A 22 -10.47 10.10 -24.63
C ARG A 22 -11.72 10.62 -23.91
N TYR A 23 -12.91 10.73 -24.51
CA TYR A 23 -13.56 9.91 -25.55
C TYR A 23 -14.39 10.81 -26.48
N ILE A 24 -14.29 10.61 -27.79
CA ILE A 24 -15.20 11.24 -28.76
C ILE A 24 -16.30 10.21 -29.07
N THR A 25 -17.50 10.42 -28.54
CA THR A 25 -18.72 9.99 -29.24
C THR A 25 -19.01 11.05 -30.30
N PRO A 26 -19.08 10.71 -31.60
CA PRO A 26 -19.38 11.70 -32.63
C PRO A 26 -20.83 12.15 -32.49
N CYS A 27 -21.05 13.46 -32.34
CA CYS A 27 -22.38 14.03 -32.53
C CYS A 27 -22.67 14.02 -34.04
N LEU A 28 -23.79 13.42 -34.44
CA LEU A 28 -24.32 13.49 -35.80
C LEU A 28 -24.65 14.95 -36.17
N PRO A 29 -24.41 15.40 -37.41
CA PRO A 29 -24.63 16.78 -37.80
C PRO A 29 -26.09 17.01 -38.17
N GLY A 30 -26.70 18.07 -37.61
CA GLY A 30 -27.85 18.71 -38.26
C GLY A 30 -28.98 19.26 -37.40
N THR A 31 -28.75 20.04 -36.33
CA THR A 31 -29.82 20.90 -35.75
C THR A 31 -29.29 22.12 -34.95
N VAL A 32 -28.33 22.92 -35.45
CA VAL A 32 -28.01 24.19 -34.78
C VAL A 32 -27.72 25.32 -35.77
N SER A 33 -28.57 26.34 -35.76
CA SER A 33 -28.39 27.60 -36.50
C SER A 33 -27.26 28.46 -35.92
N PRO A 34 -26.65 29.36 -36.70
CA PRO A 34 -25.48 30.14 -36.28
C PRO A 34 -25.90 31.26 -35.32
N GLY A 35 -25.39 31.27 -34.08
CA GLY A 35 -25.63 32.36 -33.13
C GLY A 35 -25.29 32.11 -31.65
N SER A 36 -24.89 30.91 -31.24
CA SER A 36 -24.81 30.54 -29.82
C SER A 36 -23.45 30.00 -29.37
N CYS A 37 -22.36 30.74 -29.60
CA CYS A 37 -21.05 30.45 -29.01
C CYS A 37 -20.70 31.49 -27.93
N ILE A 38 -21.09 31.21 -26.68
CA ILE A 38 -20.52 31.89 -25.51
C ILE A 38 -19.35 31.04 -24.98
N LYS A 39 -18.18 31.68 -24.81
CA LYS A 39 -16.96 31.10 -24.23
C LYS A 39 -17.26 30.38 -22.91
N TRP A 40 -16.86 29.12 -22.81
CA TRP A 40 -16.86 28.39 -21.54
C TRP A 40 -15.47 28.37 -20.90
N ARG A 41 -15.41 28.85 -19.65
CA ARG A 41 -14.34 28.63 -18.68
C ARG A 41 -14.73 27.38 -17.88
N GLN A 42 -13.87 26.36 -17.84
CA GLN A 42 -14.09 25.15 -17.04
C GLN A 42 -13.89 25.45 -15.55
N ASN A 43 -15.00 25.52 -14.81
CA ASN A 43 -15.18 24.97 -13.47
C ASN A 43 -16.61 25.27 -13.06
N ASP A 44 -17.51 24.33 -13.36
CA ASP A 44 -18.64 23.91 -12.53
C ASP A 44 -19.50 22.95 -13.33
N THR A 45 -19.92 21.85 -12.71
CA THR A 45 -20.76 20.83 -13.31
C THR A 45 -22.20 21.33 -13.33
N THR A 46 -22.50 22.36 -14.11
CA THR A 46 -23.88 22.78 -14.39
C THR A 46 -24.40 22.01 -15.58
N CYS A 47 -25.12 20.93 -15.27
CA CYS A 47 -26.06 20.31 -16.19
C CYS A 47 -26.98 21.41 -16.75
N CYS A 48 -27.12 21.49 -18.06
CA CYS A 48 -28.02 22.43 -18.74
C CYS A 48 -29.46 22.23 -18.24
N LEU A 49 -29.88 23.02 -17.25
CA LEU A 49 -31.29 23.16 -16.92
C LEU A 49 -31.82 24.32 -17.76
N LEU A 50 -32.53 23.96 -18.83
CA LEU A 50 -33.55 24.84 -19.40
C LEU A 50 -34.39 25.38 -18.24
N LYS A 51 -34.56 26.70 -18.18
CA LYS A 51 -35.32 27.36 -17.10
C LYS A 51 -36.70 26.69 -17.00
N PRO A 52 -37.07 26.12 -15.83
CA PRO A 52 -38.35 25.44 -15.69
C PRO A 52 -39.48 26.46 -15.82
N VAL A 53 -40.41 26.19 -16.74
CA VAL A 53 -41.54 27.08 -17.07
C VAL A 53 -42.68 27.02 -16.04
N ASN A 54 -42.56 26.20 -15.00
CA ASN A 54 -43.60 26.06 -13.98
C ASN A 54 -43.01 25.60 -12.63
N SER A 55 -43.52 26.14 -11.51
CA SER A 55 -43.02 25.92 -10.15
C SER A 55 -43.03 24.45 -9.72
N MET A 56 -43.93 23.65 -10.30
CA MET A 56 -44.05 22.21 -10.04
C MET A 56 -42.85 21.41 -10.58
N VAL A 57 -42.27 21.82 -11.71
CA VAL A 57 -41.10 21.15 -12.32
C VAL A 57 -39.83 21.43 -11.53
N GLN A 58 -39.72 22.63 -10.95
CA GLN A 58 -38.59 22.99 -10.09
C GLN A 58 -38.57 22.17 -8.80
N ALA A 59 -39.73 21.98 -8.16
CA ALA A 59 -39.84 21.15 -6.96
C ALA A 59 -39.47 19.68 -7.23
N ILE A 60 -39.87 19.13 -8.38
CA ILE A 60 -39.51 17.76 -8.79
C ILE A 60 -38.01 17.65 -9.06
N CYS A 61 -37.40 18.64 -9.72
CA CYS A 61 -35.95 18.68 -9.93
C CYS A 61 -35.17 18.77 -8.62
N GLU A 62 -35.61 19.59 -7.65
CA GLU A 62 -34.97 19.70 -6.34
C GLU A 62 -35.11 18.41 -5.51
N LEU A 63 -36.27 17.75 -5.55
CA LEU A 63 -36.48 16.43 -4.94
C LEU A 63 -35.60 15.35 -5.58
N LEU A 64 -35.50 15.32 -6.91
CA LEU A 64 -34.60 14.40 -7.61
C LEU A 64 -33.13 14.69 -7.30
N PHE A 65 -32.73 15.97 -7.23
CA PHE A 65 -31.37 16.35 -6.85
C PHE A 65 -31.07 15.99 -5.39
N ALA A 66 -32.05 16.14 -4.49
CA ALA A 66 -31.95 15.72 -3.09
C ALA A 66 -31.83 14.19 -2.97
N VAL A 67 -32.60 13.41 -3.73
CA VAL A 67 -32.50 11.93 -3.76
C VAL A 67 -31.16 11.49 -4.35
N ILE A 68 -30.68 12.12 -5.41
CA ILE A 68 -29.38 11.82 -6.03
C ILE A 68 -28.21 12.19 -5.10
N THR A 69 -28.29 13.33 -4.39
CA THR A 69 -27.25 13.75 -3.44
C THR A 69 -27.30 12.94 -2.13
N PHE A 70 -28.48 12.52 -1.68
CA PHE A 70 -28.65 11.62 -0.53
C PHE A 70 -28.10 10.22 -0.82
N SER A 71 -28.36 9.68 -2.02
CA SER A 71 -27.78 8.40 -2.48
C SER A 71 -26.23 8.48 -2.60
N LYS A 72 -25.69 9.62 -3.02
CA LYS A 72 -24.23 9.84 -3.07
C LYS A 72 -23.57 9.99 -1.69
N LYS A 73 -24.32 10.32 -0.63
CA LYS A 73 -23.79 10.53 0.73
C LYS A 73 -23.59 9.21 1.51
N SER A 74 -24.17 8.09 1.05
CA SER A 74 -23.99 6.77 1.68
C SER A 74 -23.29 5.72 0.81
N PHE A 75 -23.12 5.96 -0.50
CA PHE A 75 -22.39 5.03 -1.36
C PHE A 75 -20.87 5.24 -1.27
N ARG A 76 -20.29 4.87 -0.12
CA ARG A 76 -18.88 4.44 -0.08
C ARG A 76 -18.79 3.24 -1.03
N ARG A 77 -18.28 3.45 -2.24
CA ARG A 77 -17.83 2.34 -3.08
C ARG A 77 -16.84 1.55 -2.24
N GLY A 78 -17.27 0.40 -1.70
CA GLY A 78 -16.36 -0.56 -1.14
C GLY A 78 -15.36 -0.89 -2.23
N GLU A 79 -14.10 -0.50 -2.04
CA GLU A 79 -13.04 -1.03 -2.89
C GLU A 79 -13.11 -2.56 -2.78
N PRO A 80 -12.97 -3.31 -3.89
CA PRO A 80 -12.86 -4.75 -3.81
C PRO A 80 -11.75 -5.07 -2.81
N GLY A 81 -12.12 -5.77 -1.73
CA GLY A 81 -11.21 -6.10 -0.64
C GLY A 81 -9.93 -6.71 -1.21
N MET A 82 -8.77 -6.22 -0.75
CA MET A 82 -7.48 -6.80 -1.10
C MET A 82 -7.51 -8.28 -0.73
N VAL A 83 -7.37 -9.17 -1.71
CA VAL A 83 -7.27 -10.61 -1.47
C VAL A 83 -6.01 -10.88 -0.67
N ILE A 84 -6.15 -11.57 0.47
CA ILE A 84 -5.05 -11.90 1.36
C ILE A 84 -4.26 -13.06 0.77
N GLU A 85 -3.09 -12.76 0.21
CA GLU A 85 -2.08 -13.73 -0.21
C GLU A 85 -1.27 -14.24 0.99
N ILE A 86 -1.12 -15.56 1.13
CA ILE A 86 -0.45 -16.21 2.27
C ILE A 86 0.80 -16.99 1.81
N ALA A 87 0.87 -17.36 0.53
CA ALA A 87 1.93 -18.18 -0.05
C ALA A 87 3.31 -17.45 -0.05
N PRO A 88 4.29 -17.87 0.78
CA PRO A 88 5.55 -17.16 0.92
C PRO A 88 6.35 -17.02 -0.38
N GLU A 89 6.34 -18.03 -1.24
CA GLU A 89 7.02 -18.04 -2.54
C GLU A 89 6.49 -16.95 -3.47
N LYS A 90 5.17 -16.74 -3.49
CA LYS A 90 4.55 -15.69 -4.29
C LYS A 90 4.85 -14.30 -3.72
N LEU A 91 4.87 -14.16 -2.39
CA LEU A 91 5.25 -12.92 -1.73
C LEU A 91 6.70 -12.54 -2.03
N LYS A 92 7.64 -13.51 -2.01
CA LYS A 92 9.04 -13.27 -2.40
C LYS A 92 9.15 -12.72 -3.83
N LEU A 93 8.41 -13.30 -4.78
CA LEU A 93 8.40 -12.81 -6.17
C LEU A 93 7.85 -11.38 -6.29
N ILE A 94 6.74 -11.08 -5.62
CA ILE A 94 6.15 -9.73 -5.63
C ILE A 94 7.07 -8.74 -4.93
N ALA A 95 7.70 -9.13 -3.83
CA ALA A 95 8.62 -8.29 -3.07
C ALA A 95 9.82 -7.87 -3.91
N ALA A 96 10.42 -8.79 -4.66
CA ALA A 96 11.52 -8.48 -5.58
C ALA A 96 11.09 -7.47 -6.67
N GLN A 97 9.89 -7.63 -7.23
CA GLN A 97 9.37 -6.69 -8.24
C GLN A 97 9.07 -5.29 -7.68
N LYS A 98 8.81 -5.20 -6.37
CA LYS A 98 8.43 -3.97 -5.68
C LYS A 98 9.56 -3.38 -4.85
N GLU A 99 10.79 -3.86 -4.97
CA GLU A 99 11.90 -3.47 -4.10
C GLU A 99 12.13 -1.95 -4.11
N ASP A 100 12.35 -1.35 -5.29
CA ASP A 100 12.51 0.12 -5.42
C ASP A 100 11.31 0.89 -4.86
N GLU A 101 10.09 0.39 -5.13
CA GLU A 101 8.86 1.02 -4.64
C GLU A 101 8.79 1.00 -3.12
N ASN A 102 9.22 -0.09 -2.50
CA ASN A 102 9.24 -0.26 -1.06
C ASN A 102 10.27 0.67 -0.40
N TRP A 103 11.45 0.82 -1.00
CA TRP A 103 12.47 1.75 -0.52
C TRP A 103 12.06 3.21 -0.67
N ASP A 104 11.40 3.58 -1.77
CA ASP A 104 10.84 4.92 -1.96
C ASP A 104 9.76 5.23 -0.92
N PHE A 105 8.86 4.27 -0.66
CA PHE A 105 7.80 4.46 0.33
C PHE A 105 8.36 4.55 1.75
N ARG A 106 9.38 3.76 2.09
CA ARG A 106 10.13 3.90 3.34
C ARG A 106 10.68 5.32 3.51
N SER A 107 11.29 5.88 2.47
CA SER A 107 11.84 7.24 2.51
C SER A 107 10.75 8.29 2.72
N PHE A 108 9.60 8.13 2.07
CA PHE A 108 8.42 8.96 2.30
C PHE A 108 7.93 8.90 3.75
N LEU A 109 7.78 7.70 4.33
CA LEU A 109 7.34 7.54 5.72
C LEU A 109 8.28 8.26 6.70
N LYS A 110 9.58 8.19 6.47
CA LYS A 110 10.59 8.84 7.32
C LYS A 110 10.54 10.37 7.24
N ALA A 111 10.20 10.93 6.07
CA ALA A 111 10.26 12.36 5.82
C ALA A 111 8.95 13.11 6.07
N SER A 112 7.80 12.47 5.86
CA SER A 112 6.54 13.19 5.61
C SER A 112 5.47 13.03 6.68
N ILE A 113 5.63 12.11 7.64
CA ILE A 113 4.54 11.79 8.59
C ILE A 113 5.06 11.72 10.02
N ALA A 114 4.31 12.34 10.94
CA ALA A 114 4.55 12.22 12.36
C ALA A 114 4.41 10.76 12.83
N ASP A 115 5.42 10.29 13.57
CA ASP A 115 5.54 8.90 14.03
C ASP A 115 4.26 8.36 14.70
N LYS A 116 3.67 9.11 15.63
CA LYS A 116 2.45 8.71 16.34
C LYS A 116 1.26 8.42 15.41
N LYS A 117 1.14 9.16 14.30
CA LYS A 117 0.08 8.95 13.31
C LYS A 117 0.32 7.66 12.53
N VAL A 118 1.57 7.40 12.13
CA VAL A 118 1.95 6.17 11.44
C VAL A 118 1.72 4.96 12.34
N ASP A 119 2.17 5.01 13.60
CA ASP A 119 1.95 3.95 14.58
C ASP A 119 0.46 3.61 14.71
N SER A 120 -0.40 4.62 14.88
CA SER A 120 -1.85 4.42 15.03
C SER A 120 -2.47 3.73 13.81
N LEU A 121 -2.05 4.11 12.60
CA LEU A 121 -2.51 3.47 11.36
C LEU A 121 -2.02 2.02 11.27
N VAL A 122 -0.72 1.79 11.51
CA VAL A 122 -0.10 0.46 11.45
C VAL A 122 -0.71 -0.48 12.47
N HIS A 123 -0.97 -0.04 13.71
CA HIS A 123 -1.57 -0.88 14.75
C HIS A 123 -2.99 -1.31 14.37
N ARG A 124 -3.80 -0.39 13.81
CA ARG A 124 -5.13 -0.73 13.31
C ARG A 124 -5.06 -1.72 12.15
N LEU A 125 -4.22 -1.45 11.15
CA LEU A 125 -4.04 -2.33 9.99
C LEU A 125 -3.52 -3.71 10.39
N TYR A 126 -2.57 -3.76 11.33
CA TYR A 126 -2.03 -5.00 11.87
C TYR A 126 -3.12 -5.81 12.55
N LYS A 127 -3.97 -5.20 13.39
CA LYS A 127 -5.09 -5.89 14.04
C LYS A 127 -6.08 -6.46 13.02
N ASP A 128 -6.43 -5.68 12.00
CA ASP A 128 -7.33 -6.12 10.92
C ASP A 128 -6.76 -7.31 10.14
N ILE A 129 -5.53 -7.19 9.65
CA ILE A 129 -4.91 -8.20 8.79
C ILE A 129 -4.53 -9.47 9.57
N SER A 130 -3.94 -9.33 10.76
CA SER A 130 -3.53 -10.49 11.56
C SER A 130 -4.71 -11.37 11.98
N SER A 131 -5.91 -10.79 12.12
CA SER A 131 -7.13 -11.56 12.40
C SER A 131 -7.57 -12.47 11.25
N GLN A 132 -7.08 -12.22 10.03
CA GLN A 132 -7.45 -12.95 8.81
C GLN A 132 -6.41 -14.00 8.41
N ILE A 133 -5.26 -14.07 9.10
CA ILE A 133 -4.13 -14.93 8.73
C ILE A 133 -3.76 -15.80 9.92
N ASP A 134 -3.90 -17.12 9.78
CA ASP A 134 -3.27 -18.07 10.70
C ASP A 134 -1.78 -18.19 10.40
N CYS A 135 -0.94 -17.52 11.19
CA CYS A 135 0.50 -17.50 10.99
C CYS A 135 1.18 -18.88 11.15
N LYS A 136 0.48 -19.87 11.73
CA LYS A 136 0.97 -21.25 11.85
C LYS A 136 0.91 -22.01 10.53
N GLN A 137 0.14 -21.53 9.55
CA GLN A 137 0.01 -22.19 8.25
C GLN A 137 1.30 -22.14 7.43
N CYS A 138 1.99 -20.98 7.40
CA CYS A 138 3.21 -20.83 6.62
C CYS A 138 4.49 -21.14 7.40
N ALA A 139 4.52 -20.81 8.70
CA ALA A 139 5.70 -20.89 9.58
C ALA A 139 6.99 -20.31 8.97
N ASN A 140 6.88 -19.39 8.01
CA ASN A 140 8.00 -18.97 7.17
C ASN A 140 9.06 -18.22 7.98
N CYS A 141 8.66 -17.45 9.00
CA CYS A 141 9.60 -16.81 9.93
C CYS A 141 10.44 -17.84 10.71
N CYS A 142 9.90 -19.02 11.02
CA CYS A 142 10.67 -20.09 11.67
C CYS A 142 11.67 -20.78 10.72
N ARG A 143 11.48 -20.64 9.40
CA ARG A 143 12.35 -21.21 8.36
C ARG A 143 13.46 -20.24 7.95
N GLU A 144 13.12 -18.97 7.83
CA GLU A 144 13.98 -17.95 7.19
C GLU A 144 14.62 -16.97 8.18
N CYS A 145 13.96 -16.66 9.31
CA CYS A 145 14.46 -15.67 10.26
C CYS A 145 15.39 -16.31 11.30
N SER A 146 16.36 -15.53 11.78
CA SER A 146 17.16 -15.85 12.96
C SER A 146 16.82 -14.84 14.05
N PRO A 147 16.03 -15.20 15.07
CA PRO A 147 15.77 -14.30 16.18
C PRO A 147 17.06 -14.01 16.94
N VAL A 148 17.15 -12.82 17.51
CA VAL A 148 18.17 -12.50 18.51
C VAL A 148 17.72 -13.07 19.87
N LEU A 149 18.64 -13.75 20.55
CA LEU A 149 18.43 -14.34 21.87
C LEU A 149 19.25 -13.59 22.90
N HIS A 150 18.57 -13.07 23.92
CA HIS A 150 19.22 -12.56 25.13
C HIS A 150 19.39 -13.68 26.16
N ASP A 151 20.21 -13.46 27.18
CA ASP A 151 20.46 -14.47 28.22
C ASP A 151 19.17 -15.00 28.87
N LYS A 152 18.15 -14.15 29.06
CA LYS A 152 16.83 -14.57 29.56
C LYS A 152 16.10 -15.51 28.60
N ASP A 153 16.25 -15.32 27.30
CA ASP A 153 15.71 -16.23 26.27
C ASP A 153 16.41 -17.59 26.33
N ILE A 154 17.73 -17.56 26.45
CA ILE A 154 18.58 -18.75 26.53
C ILE A 154 18.21 -19.58 27.76
N THR A 155 18.07 -18.96 28.94
CA THR A 155 17.64 -19.65 30.17
C THR A 155 16.26 -20.29 30.03
N ARG A 156 15.29 -19.59 29.42
CA ARG A 156 13.94 -20.16 29.21
C ARG A 156 13.99 -21.34 28.25
N LEU A 157 14.72 -21.22 27.14
CA LEU A 157 14.83 -22.30 26.16
C LEU A 157 15.60 -23.50 26.70
N SER A 158 16.66 -23.30 27.50
CA SER A 158 17.38 -24.40 28.14
C SER A 158 16.49 -25.16 29.12
N GLN A 159 15.66 -24.44 29.89
CA GLN A 159 14.65 -25.05 30.75
C GLN A 159 13.64 -25.89 29.95
N GLY A 160 13.11 -25.35 28.85
CA GLY A 160 12.19 -26.08 27.98
C GLY A 160 12.81 -27.27 27.25
N ALA A 161 14.11 -27.22 26.97
CA ALA A 161 14.87 -28.30 26.36
C ALA A 161 15.35 -29.36 27.38
N GLY A 162 15.30 -29.06 28.68
CA GLY A 162 15.74 -29.98 29.74
C GLY A 162 17.26 -30.17 29.82
N ILE A 163 18.05 -29.19 29.35
CA ILE A 163 19.52 -29.25 29.38
C ILE A 163 20.12 -28.00 30.05
N PRO A 164 21.34 -28.08 30.61
CA PRO A 164 22.04 -26.92 31.17
C PRO A 164 22.25 -25.80 30.13
N VAL A 165 22.32 -24.55 30.60
CA VAL A 165 22.51 -23.36 29.74
C VAL A 165 23.82 -23.45 28.93
N SER A 166 24.89 -23.95 29.53
CA SER A 166 26.19 -24.12 28.85
C SER A 166 26.06 -25.07 27.65
N GLU A 167 25.48 -26.25 27.86
CA GLU A 167 25.22 -27.24 26.82
C GLU A 167 24.26 -26.67 25.74
N PHE A 168 23.22 -25.94 26.17
CA PHE A 168 22.29 -25.32 25.23
C PHE A 168 22.98 -24.33 24.29
N ARG A 169 23.88 -23.49 24.83
CA ARG A 169 24.64 -22.51 24.05
C ARG A 169 25.51 -23.22 23.01
N GLU A 170 26.27 -24.23 23.42
CA GLU A 170 27.15 -24.99 22.55
C GLU A 170 26.37 -25.71 21.44
N LYS A 171 25.27 -26.36 21.80
CA LYS A 171 24.49 -27.20 20.89
C LYS A 171 23.67 -26.41 19.87
N TYR A 172 23.06 -25.30 20.27
CA TYR A 172 22.05 -24.62 19.46
C TYR A 172 22.40 -23.21 19.02
N LEU A 173 23.39 -22.56 19.63
CA LEU A 173 23.63 -21.14 19.43
C LEU A 173 24.98 -20.87 18.77
N LYS A 174 25.05 -19.74 18.08
CA LYS A 174 26.30 -19.12 17.64
C LYS A 174 26.26 -17.65 17.98
N LYS A 175 27.42 -17.06 18.22
CA LYS A 175 27.55 -15.63 18.44
C LYS A 175 27.73 -14.93 17.09
N VAL A 176 26.93 -13.89 16.85
CA VAL A 176 27.05 -13.01 15.67
C VAL A 176 27.19 -11.59 16.21
N GLU A 177 28.35 -10.99 15.97
CA GLU A 177 28.75 -9.72 16.58
C GLU A 177 28.64 -9.79 18.12
N ASN A 178 27.65 -9.11 18.70
CA ASN A 178 27.40 -9.06 20.13
C ASN A 178 26.21 -9.93 20.59
N ASP A 179 25.47 -10.52 19.65
CA ASP A 179 24.21 -11.20 19.91
C ASP A 179 24.32 -12.72 19.72
N TYR A 180 23.41 -13.47 20.37
CA TYR A 180 23.25 -14.90 20.12
C TYR A 180 22.10 -15.15 19.16
N VAL A 181 22.34 -16.02 18.20
CA VAL A 181 21.32 -16.52 17.26
C VAL A 181 21.40 -18.04 17.19
N PHE A 182 20.35 -18.69 16.68
CA PHE A 182 20.42 -20.12 16.38
C PHE A 182 21.51 -20.42 15.34
N ASN A 183 22.24 -21.52 15.54
CA ASN A 183 23.35 -21.91 14.68
C ASN A 183 22.91 -22.46 13.31
N GLN A 184 21.67 -22.96 13.20
CA GLN A 184 21.10 -23.55 11.99
C GLN A 184 19.78 -22.88 11.56
N LYS A 185 19.47 -23.00 10.26
CA LYS A 185 18.16 -22.70 9.67
C LYS A 185 17.69 -23.91 8.85
N PRO A 186 16.40 -24.28 8.87
CA PRO A 186 15.30 -23.77 9.71
C PRO A 186 15.59 -23.86 11.22
N CYS A 187 14.80 -23.15 12.03
CA CYS A 187 14.93 -23.17 13.50
C CYS A 187 14.95 -24.62 14.02
N PRO A 188 15.87 -24.98 14.94
CA PRO A 188 15.99 -26.35 15.48
C PRO A 188 14.73 -26.84 16.22
N PHE A 189 13.86 -25.93 16.65
CA PHE A 189 12.63 -26.24 17.37
C PHE A 189 11.39 -26.25 16.45
N LEU A 190 11.56 -26.18 15.14
CA LEU A 190 10.46 -26.26 14.18
C LEU A 190 10.15 -27.71 13.82
N LYS A 191 8.92 -28.16 14.08
CA LYS A 191 8.40 -29.48 13.67
C LYS A 191 6.96 -29.31 13.16
N ASP A 192 6.68 -29.80 11.95
CA ASP A 192 5.34 -29.75 11.33
C ASP A 192 4.69 -28.35 11.38
N ASN A 193 5.46 -27.30 11.03
CA ASN A 193 5.09 -25.88 11.12
C ASN A 193 4.81 -25.34 12.53
N LEU A 194 5.05 -26.13 13.57
CA LEU A 194 4.84 -25.75 14.96
C LEU A 194 6.16 -25.68 15.72
N CYS A 195 6.21 -24.79 16.71
CA CYS A 195 7.36 -24.69 17.60
C CYS A 195 7.21 -25.71 18.73
N THR A 196 8.18 -26.62 18.88
CA THR A 196 8.23 -27.57 19.99
C THR A 196 8.49 -26.88 21.33
N GLN A 197 9.00 -25.64 21.31
CA GLN A 197 9.30 -24.81 22.48
C GLN A 197 8.39 -23.57 22.56
N TYR A 198 7.13 -23.65 22.12
CA TYR A 198 6.25 -22.49 21.96
C TYR A 198 6.08 -21.66 23.25
N SER A 199 5.97 -22.31 24.41
CA SER A 199 5.86 -21.63 25.71
C SER A 199 7.16 -20.98 26.17
N TYR A 200 8.31 -21.41 25.63
CA TYR A 200 9.66 -20.95 25.99
C TYR A 200 10.31 -20.09 24.90
N ARG A 201 9.60 -19.83 23.79
CA ARG A 201 10.10 -19.07 22.64
C ARG A 201 10.72 -17.71 23.04
N PRO A 202 11.78 -17.27 22.33
CA PRO A 202 12.41 -15.97 22.56
C PRO A 202 11.44 -14.80 22.47
N ASP A 203 11.74 -13.69 23.14
CA ASP A 203 10.93 -12.48 23.07
C ASP A 203 10.80 -11.94 21.64
N ASP A 204 11.84 -12.09 20.83
CA ASP A 204 11.82 -11.71 19.43
C ASP A 204 10.78 -12.54 18.64
N CYS A 205 10.76 -13.87 18.84
CA CYS A 205 9.73 -14.75 18.26
C CYS A 205 8.31 -14.45 18.77
N ARG A 206 8.14 -14.06 20.04
CA ARG A 206 6.82 -13.65 20.59
C ARG A 206 6.34 -12.37 19.94
N SER A 207 7.27 -11.48 19.67
CA SER A 207 6.96 -10.15 19.20
C SER A 207 6.80 -10.06 17.69
N TYR A 208 7.30 -11.03 16.92
CA TYR A 208 7.23 -11.05 15.47
C TYR A 208 5.77 -10.92 14.97
N PRO A 209 5.47 -10.07 13.97
CA PRO A 209 6.37 -9.28 13.12
C PRO A 209 6.68 -7.85 13.63
N HIS A 210 6.53 -7.60 14.93
CA HIS A 210 6.85 -6.33 15.61
C HIS A 210 6.03 -5.11 15.18
N LEU A 211 4.94 -5.29 14.44
CA LEU A 211 4.11 -4.18 13.95
C LEU A 211 3.31 -3.49 15.06
N HIS A 212 3.11 -4.14 16.20
CA HIS A 212 2.45 -3.55 17.38
C HIS A 212 3.34 -2.64 18.22
N LYS A 213 4.67 -2.65 18.01
CA LYS A 213 5.60 -1.78 18.74
C LYS A 213 5.41 -0.33 18.28
N LYS A 214 5.75 0.63 19.16
CA LYS A 214 5.82 2.06 18.80
C LYS A 214 7.04 2.35 17.92
N GLY A 215 7.12 3.57 17.39
CA GLY A 215 8.27 4.04 16.63
C GLY A 215 8.45 3.29 15.31
N PHE A 216 7.35 3.00 14.61
CA PHE A 216 7.37 2.22 13.37
C PHE A 216 8.35 2.80 12.35
N VAL A 217 8.42 4.13 12.20
CA VAL A 217 9.29 4.80 11.21
C VAL A 217 10.78 4.57 11.46
N PHE A 218 11.18 4.24 12.70
CA PHE A 218 12.57 3.94 13.05
C PHE A 218 12.97 2.49 12.76
N ARG A 219 11.99 1.61 12.50
CA ARG A 219 12.20 0.17 12.30
C ARG A 219 11.95 -0.28 10.87
N LEU A 220 11.87 0.67 9.93
CA LEU A 220 11.46 0.40 8.54
C LEU A 220 12.39 -0.54 7.78
N ILE A 221 13.68 -0.60 8.11
CA ILE A 221 14.61 -1.57 7.46
C ILE A 221 14.13 -2.99 7.72
N GLY A 222 13.93 -3.36 8.98
CA GLY A 222 13.39 -4.67 9.34
C GLY A 222 11.97 -4.92 8.83
N VAL A 223 11.17 -3.86 8.61
CA VAL A 223 9.85 -4.00 7.95
C VAL A 223 10.02 -4.38 6.48
N ILE A 224 10.97 -3.77 5.76
CA ILE A 224 11.28 -4.13 4.36
C ILE A 224 11.82 -5.56 4.29
N ASP A 225 12.75 -5.94 5.17
CA ASP A 225 13.29 -7.30 5.19
C ASP A 225 12.19 -8.34 5.42
N ASN A 226 11.24 -8.03 6.31
CA ASN A 226 10.11 -8.91 6.60
C ASN A 226 8.98 -8.84 5.56
N TYR A 227 9.00 -7.89 4.63
CA TYR A 227 7.98 -7.72 3.60
C TYR A 227 7.90 -8.94 2.67
N ALA A 228 9.06 -9.54 2.33
CA ALA A 228 9.14 -10.76 1.54
C ALA A 228 8.91 -12.05 2.35
N VAL A 229 8.90 -11.95 3.68
CA VAL A 229 8.90 -13.11 4.59
C VAL A 229 7.51 -13.36 5.19
N CYS A 230 6.85 -12.31 5.63
CA CYS A 230 5.61 -12.41 6.40
C CYS A 230 4.41 -11.86 5.62
N PRO A 231 3.37 -12.69 5.37
CA PRO A 231 2.13 -12.24 4.77
C PRO A 231 1.50 -11.04 5.49
N ILE A 232 1.55 -11.02 6.83
CA ILE A 232 0.97 -9.92 7.61
C ILE A 232 1.74 -8.61 7.32
N VAL A 233 3.07 -8.64 7.28
CA VAL A 233 3.89 -7.44 6.99
C VAL A 233 3.61 -6.94 5.59
N PHE A 234 3.60 -7.84 4.61
CA PHE A 234 3.26 -7.52 3.22
C PHE A 234 1.95 -6.74 3.11
N HIS A 235 0.85 -7.31 3.63
CA HIS A 235 -0.48 -6.70 3.49
C HIS A 235 -0.61 -5.41 4.31
N VAL A 236 0.01 -5.32 5.49
CA VAL A 236 -0.01 -4.10 6.29
C VAL A 236 0.68 -2.97 5.54
N TYR A 237 1.85 -3.26 4.97
CA TYR A 237 2.63 -2.27 4.23
C TYR A 237 1.92 -1.81 2.96
N GLU A 238 1.30 -2.74 2.21
CA GLU A 238 0.51 -2.43 1.02
C GLU A 238 -0.77 -1.64 1.34
N LYS A 239 -1.51 -1.99 2.40
CA LYS A 239 -2.66 -1.20 2.86
C LYS A 239 -2.23 0.18 3.34
N LEU A 240 -1.09 0.29 4.03
CA LEU A 240 -0.57 1.57 4.50
C LEU A 240 -0.25 2.52 3.35
N LYS A 241 0.36 2.03 2.26
CA LYS A 241 0.57 2.83 1.03
C LYS A 241 -0.75 3.41 0.51
N LYS A 242 -1.79 2.58 0.44
CA LYS A 242 -3.12 2.98 -0.04
C LYS A 242 -3.78 4.02 0.86
N GLU A 243 -3.82 3.78 2.18
CA GLU A 243 -4.47 4.70 3.13
C GLU A 243 -3.79 6.07 3.20
N LEU A 244 -2.48 6.11 2.96
CA LEU A 244 -1.73 7.36 2.87
C LEU A 244 -1.84 8.03 1.50
N GLY A 245 -2.55 7.41 0.55
CA GLY A 245 -2.66 7.92 -0.82
C GLY A 245 -1.31 8.01 -1.53
N TRP A 246 -0.32 7.24 -1.08
CA TRP A 246 1.03 7.30 -1.63
C TRP A 246 1.03 6.71 -3.04
N LYS A 247 1.67 7.40 -3.97
CA LYS A 247 1.83 6.97 -5.35
C LYS A 247 3.31 6.95 -5.68
N LYS A 248 3.76 5.85 -6.28
CA LYS A 248 5.12 5.75 -6.82
C LYS A 248 5.37 6.92 -7.75
N ARG A 249 6.47 7.63 -7.55
CA ARG A 249 6.90 8.69 -8.47
C ARG A 249 7.29 8.02 -9.79
N THR A 250 6.46 8.14 -10.80
CA THR A 250 6.80 7.71 -12.16
C THR A 250 7.67 8.80 -12.79
N GLY A 251 8.98 8.73 -12.58
CA GLY A 251 9.93 9.70 -13.13
C GLY A 251 11.38 9.31 -12.83
N PHE A 252 12.19 9.28 -13.88
CA PHE A 252 13.61 8.89 -13.93
C PHE A 252 14.46 9.47 -12.80
N GLY A 253 15.19 8.62 -12.08
CA GLY A 253 16.19 8.99 -11.09
C GLY A 253 16.48 7.86 -10.12
N ARG A 254 17.37 6.94 -10.49
CA ARG A 254 17.95 5.99 -9.52
C ARG A 254 18.56 6.81 -8.37
N MET A 255 18.09 6.64 -7.14
CA MET A 255 18.86 7.10 -5.98
C MET A 255 20.17 6.30 -5.94
N PRO A 256 21.32 6.91 -5.60
CA PRO A 256 22.57 6.18 -5.47
C PRO A 256 22.43 5.12 -4.38
N THR A 257 22.76 3.88 -4.72
CA THR A 257 23.03 2.84 -3.73
C THR A 257 24.26 3.26 -2.94
N TYR A 258 24.09 3.57 -1.65
CA TYR A 258 25.24 3.69 -0.76
C TYR A 258 25.72 2.27 -0.44
N GLY A 259 26.90 1.93 -0.97
CA GLY A 259 27.68 0.76 -0.58
C GLY A 259 28.51 1.02 0.67
#